data_AF-A0A527XTS5-F1
#
_entry.id   AF-A0A527XTS5-F1
#
_cell.length_a   1.000
_cell.length_b   1.000
_cell.length_c   1.000
_cell.angle_alpha   90.00
_cell.angle_beta   90.00
_cell.angle_gamma   90.00
#
_symmetry.space_group_name_H-M   'P 1'
#
loop_
_entity.id
_entity.type
_entity.pdbx_description
1 polymer ?
#
loop_
_entity_poly.entity_id
_entity_poly.type
_entity_poly.pdbx_seq_one_letter_code
_entity_poly.pdbx_strand_id
1 'polypeptide(L)' 'ADPSAIEIYVHRLRKKLEGSRVQIATLRGLGYLLRQDDPAP' A
#
# COMPACT_ATOMS: atom_id res chain seq x y z
N ALA A 1 -5.36 -19.52 -2.00
CA ALA A 1 -4.68 -18.32 -2.51
C ALA A 1 -3.28 -18.30 -1.91
N ASP A 2 -2.24 -18.12 -2.73
CA ASP A 2 -0.86 -18.06 -2.24
C ASP A 2 -0.63 -16.71 -1.55
N PRO A 3 -0.28 -16.68 -0.25
CA PRO A 3 0.00 -15.44 0.48
C PRO A 3 1.12 -14.61 -0.16
N SER A 4 2.08 -15.24 -0.84
CA SER A 4 3.17 -14.55 -1.54
C SER A 4 2.68 -13.71 -2.71
N ALA A 5 1.57 -14.08 -3.34
CA ALA A 5 0.99 -13.31 -4.44
C ALA A 5 0.57 -11.92 -3.97
N ILE A 6 0.01 -11.82 -2.74
CA ILE A 6 -0.41 -10.54 -2.15
C ILE A 6 0.79 -9.60 -2.01
N GLU A 7 1.92 -10.10 -1.52
CA GLU A 7 3.13 -9.28 -1.35
C GLU A 7 3.66 -8.75 -2.69
N ILE A 8 3.66 -9.60 -3.72
CA ILE A 8 4.05 -9.22 -5.08
C ILE A 8 3.12 -8.13 -5.61
N TYR A 9 1.80 -8.28 -5.45
CA TYR A 9 0.84 -7.29 -5.92
C TYR A 9 0.93 -5.98 -5.14
N VAL A 10 1.14 -6.02 -3.83
CA VAL A 10 1.34 -4.82 -3.02
C VAL A 10 2.63 -4.09 -3.43
N HIS A 11 3.72 -4.81 -3.70
CA HIS A 11 4.93 -4.20 -4.23
C HIS A 11 4.68 -3.50 -5.57
N ARG A 12 4.01 -4.17 -6.51
CA ARG A 12 3.67 -3.60 -7.83
C ARG A 12 2.72 -2.42 -7.71
N LEU A 13 1.74 -2.49 -6.82
CA LEU A 13 0.77 -1.43 -6.60
C LEU A 13 1.44 -0.19 -6.03
N ARG A 14 2.36 -0.33 -5.06
CA ARG A 14 3.14 0.80 -4.55
C ARG A 14 3.87 1.55 -5.66
N LYS A 15 4.53 0.82 -6.58
CA LYS A 15 5.18 1.42 -7.75
C LYS A 15 4.21 2.18 -8.65
N LYS A 16 3.01 1.64 -8.87
CA LYS A 16 1.96 2.32 -9.66
C LYS A 16 1.39 3.57 -8.99
N LEU A 17 1.52 3.70 -7.68
CA LEU A 17 1.04 4.84 -6.90
C LEU A 17 2.12 5.90 -6.69
N GLU A 18 3.34 5.71 -7.19
CA GLU A 18 4.38 6.75 -7.18
C GLU A 18 3.85 8.02 -7.86
N GLY A 19 3.97 9.17 -7.19
CA GLY A 19 3.43 10.45 -7.65
C GLY A 19 1.92 10.65 -7.44
N SER A 20 1.21 9.65 -6.93
CA SER A 20 -0.18 9.78 -6.50
C SER A 20 -0.28 10.46 -5.14
N ARG A 21 -1.48 10.94 -4.80
CA ARG A 21 -1.81 11.44 -3.44
C ARG A 21 -2.17 10.31 -2.49
N VAL A 22 -1.97 9.04 -2.83
CA VAL A 22 -2.30 7.90 -1.97
C VAL A 22 -1.15 6.91 -1.86
N GLN A 23 -1.08 6.21 -0.74
CA GLN A 23 -0.02 5.26 -0.41
C GLN A 23 -0.57 4.03 0.33
N ILE A 24 0.12 2.90 0.20
CA ILE A 24 -0.23 1.63 0.87
C ILE A 24 0.63 1.47 2.14
N ALA A 25 0.01 1.64 3.31
CA ALA A 25 0.62 1.39 4.62
C ALA A 25 0.50 -0.09 5.02
N THR A 26 1.53 -0.62 5.68
CA THR A 26 1.48 -1.96 6.28
C THR A 26 1.07 -1.84 7.75
N LEU A 27 0.01 -2.54 8.14
CA LEU A 27 -0.44 -2.69 9.51
C LEU A 27 -0.08 -4.10 10.00
N ARG A 28 0.88 -4.19 10.92
CA ARG A 28 1.38 -5.50 11.39
C ARG A 28 0.25 -6.31 12.04
N GLY A 29 0.08 -7.54 11.59
CA GLY A 29 -0.99 -8.44 12.05
C GLY A 29 -2.38 -8.15 11.45
N LEU A 30 -2.54 -7.08 10.66
CA LEU A 30 -3.82 -6.63 10.11
C LEU A 30 -3.84 -6.55 8.57
N GLY A 31 -2.67 -6.39 7.94
CA GLY A 31 -2.54 -6.35 6.48
C GLY A 31 -2.17 -4.97 5.97
N TYR A 32 -2.93 -4.44 5.01
CA TYR A 32 -2.59 -3.21 4.29
C TYR A 32 -3.74 -2.20 4.32
N LEU A 33 -3.39 -0.92 4.39
CA LEU A 33 -4.32 0.20 4.36
C LEU A 33 -3.95 1.14 3.22
N LEU A 34 -4.94 1.56 2.42
CA LEU A 34 -4.80 2.68 1.51
C LEU A 34 -5.07 3.98 2.28
N ARG A 35 -4.12 4.92 2.23
CA ARG A 35 -4.30 6.23 2.86
C ARG A 35 -3.94 7.34 1.88
N GLN A 36 -4.58 8.50 2.03
CA GLN A 36 -4.17 9.71 1.34
C GLN A 36 -2.89 10.26 2.00
N ASP A 37 -2.01 10.83 1.20
CA ASP A 37 -0.92 11.67 1.69
C ASP A 37 -1.56 13.01 2.06
N ASP A 38 -2.00 13.10 3.32
CA ASP A 38 -2.54 14.32 3.87
C ASP A 38 -1.35 15.14 4.37
N PRO A 39 -0.99 16.27 3.73
CA PRO A 39 -0.09 17.21 4.37
C PRO A 39 -0.77 17.64 5.68
N ALA A 40 -0.05 17.51 6.80
CA ALA A 40 -0.57 17.93 8.10
C ALA A 40 -1.20 19.34 8.01
N PRO A 41 -2.31 19.60 8.71
CA PRO A 41 -2.94 20.92 8.73
C PRO A 41 -2.00 22.02 9.25
#